data_AF-A0A518LP80-F1
#
_entry.id   AF-A0A518LP80-F1
#
_cell.length_a   1.000
_cell.length_b   1.000
_cell.length_c   1.000
_cell.angle_alpha   90.00
_cell.angle_beta   90.00
_cell.angle_gamma   90.00
#
_symmetry.space_group_name_H-M   'P 1'
#
loop_
_entity.id
_entity.type
_entity.pdbx_description
1 polymer ?
#
loop_
_entity_poly.entity_id
_entity_poly.type
_entity_poly.pdbx_seq_one_letter_code
_entity_poly.pdbx_strand_id
1 'polypeptide(L)'
;MSPSRWAMSTRRAVLVAAIAGASAWTISASAHPIAVARGVAVIDGARVRITLREAGESLIHDMPALHARGDFAPQEIERAFARRAGNMVSRLEVRDESGRLLAGRLKDARFEPARGDAADRSSEVSWRGARATYELEYIAERSPTHVTLRQSPPEDAIIPTQFALRVQKRSDSAERFVRLTSAGNAETLDLSPSPPPDASQNVAGKQTCTVSVGAAASMFRHRFKCVQAVVRRETDRVLVDAYVPLTLLETWRPINREQADFVTPAEQRAACEAASDLLQKNVSVLLPKSDRRAFAPVSPWSAVLGPDAVHPCVGEVRPHGSALGAWSARVAVRLEFAVPPTESAITLDWRLFNPAVLTADLLIVSDATSSGMAEAMEHQVTTYNSTVVLKMPAATSPREPVARAIAP
;
A
#
# COMPACT_ATOMS: atom_id res chain seq x y z
N MET A 1 -42.08 35.30 16.06
CA MET A 1 -41.73 33.88 16.26
C MET A 1 -40.42 33.63 15.54
N SER A 2 -39.37 33.27 16.28
CA SER A 2 -37.99 33.15 15.77
C SER A 2 -37.57 31.68 15.85
N PRO A 3 -37.18 31.01 14.73
CA PRO A 3 -36.70 29.64 14.81
C PRO A 3 -35.20 29.60 15.09
N SER A 4 -34.92 29.26 16.36
CA SER A 4 -34.10 28.12 16.79
C SER A 4 -32.69 27.92 16.22
N ARG A 5 -31.74 28.29 17.09
CA ARG A 5 -30.35 27.83 17.24
C ARG A 5 -30.22 26.30 17.39
N TRP A 6 -30.07 25.51 16.32
CA TRP A 6 -29.61 24.11 16.42
C TRP A 6 -28.78 23.72 15.19
N ALA A 7 -27.55 24.22 15.06
CA ALA A 7 -26.65 23.81 13.97
C ALA A 7 -25.15 23.84 14.34
N MET A 8 -24.78 23.74 15.63
CA MET A 8 -23.37 23.90 16.05
C MET A 8 -22.75 22.76 16.88
N SER A 9 -23.39 21.62 17.14
CA SER A 9 -22.79 20.60 18.04
C SER A 9 -22.14 19.39 17.37
N THR A 10 -22.27 19.15 16.06
CA THR A 10 -21.75 17.92 15.42
C THR A 10 -20.30 18.00 14.93
N ARG A 11 -19.71 19.20 14.77
CA ARG A 11 -18.32 19.35 14.29
C ARG A 11 -17.25 19.07 15.36
N ARG A 12 -17.57 19.18 16.65
CA ARG A 12 -16.62 18.95 17.75
C ARG A 12 -16.60 17.49 18.25
N ALA A 13 -17.71 16.76 18.16
CA ALA A 13 -17.80 15.39 18.67
C ALA A 13 -16.93 14.38 17.88
N VAL A 14 -16.80 14.57 16.56
CA VAL A 14 -15.99 13.66 15.70
C VAL A 14 -14.49 13.83 15.93
N LEU A 15 -14.03 15.04 16.27
CA LEU A 15 -12.62 15.29 16.59
C LEU A 15 -12.21 14.63 17.92
N VAL A 16 -13.09 14.64 18.92
CA VAL A 16 -12.81 14.07 20.26
C VAL A 16 -12.84 12.53 20.26
N ALA A 17 -13.71 11.90 19.47
CA ALA A 17 -13.75 10.44 19.35
C ALA A 17 -12.54 9.87 18.58
N ALA A 18 -12.00 10.62 17.60
CA ALA A 18 -10.79 10.22 16.86
C ALA A 18 -9.51 10.27 17.71
N ILE A 19 -9.48 11.08 18.78
CA ILE A 19 -8.32 11.24 19.69
C ILE A 19 -8.22 10.08 20.69
N ALA A 20 -9.34 9.45 21.07
CA ALA A 20 -9.34 8.38 22.07
C ALA A 20 -8.75 7.04 21.55
N GLY A 21 -8.96 6.72 20.27
CA GLY A 21 -8.51 5.44 19.66
C GLY A 21 -6.99 5.29 19.46
N ALA A 22 -6.21 6.37 19.58
CA ALA A 22 -4.75 6.35 19.39
C ALA A 22 -3.97 5.78 20.60
N SER A 23 -4.65 5.46 21.70
CA SER A 23 -4.01 5.29 23.02
C SER A 23 -3.67 3.83 23.40
N ALA A 24 -3.99 2.83 22.57
CA ALA A 24 -3.92 1.42 22.98
C ALA A 24 -2.74 0.60 22.40
N TRP A 25 -1.70 1.24 21.86
CA TRP A 25 -0.54 0.52 21.29
C TRP A 25 0.65 0.61 22.24
N THR A 26 0.72 -0.28 23.22
CA THR A 26 1.96 -0.58 23.94
C THR A 26 2.65 -1.75 23.26
N ILE A 27 3.89 -1.54 22.81
CA ILE A 27 4.80 -2.64 22.45
C ILE A 27 6.11 -2.39 23.18
N SER A 28 6.50 -3.33 24.04
CA SER A 28 7.89 -3.57 24.42
C SER A 28 8.52 -4.44 23.32
N ALA A 29 9.59 -3.94 22.70
CA ALA A 29 10.67 -4.76 22.14
C ALA A 29 11.83 -3.82 21.78
N SER A 30 13.01 -4.10 22.32
CA SER A 30 14.26 -3.39 22.06
C SER A 30 14.65 -3.50 20.59
N ALA A 31 14.50 -2.42 19.85
CA ALA A 31 15.14 -2.17 18.57
C ALA A 31 15.76 -0.77 18.62
N HIS A 32 16.78 -0.51 17.78
CA HIS A 32 17.42 0.81 17.62
C HIS A 32 16.40 1.95 17.82
N PRO A 33 16.72 3.01 18.58
CA PRO A 33 15.73 4.04 18.90
C PRO A 33 15.27 4.68 17.58
N ILE A 34 14.08 4.33 17.11
CA ILE A 34 13.40 4.98 15.99
C ILE A 34 12.36 5.87 16.65
N ALA A 35 12.45 7.18 16.40
CA ALA A 35 11.43 8.11 16.85
C ALA A 35 10.18 7.94 15.97
N VAL A 36 9.05 7.55 16.55
CA VAL A 36 7.80 7.33 15.80
C VAL A 36 6.78 8.41 16.15
N ALA A 37 6.48 9.29 15.18
CA ALA A 37 5.32 10.17 15.29
C ALA A 37 4.10 9.47 14.68
N ARG A 38 3.00 9.42 15.44
CA ARG A 38 1.75 8.80 15.00
C ARG A 38 0.73 9.88 14.71
N GLY A 39 -0.08 9.71 13.69
CA GLY A 39 -1.06 10.74 13.35
C GLY A 39 -2.29 10.25 12.60
N VAL A 40 -3.22 11.18 12.45
CA VAL A 40 -4.44 11.00 11.66
C VAL A 40 -4.44 12.05 10.57
N ALA A 41 -4.60 11.64 9.32
CA ALA A 41 -4.85 12.53 8.18
C ALA A 41 -6.31 12.43 7.78
N VAL A 42 -7.05 13.54 7.84
CA VAL A 42 -8.44 13.64 7.43
C VAL A 42 -8.53 14.46 6.16
N ILE A 43 -9.06 13.86 5.11
CA ILE A 43 -9.26 14.50 3.81
C ILE A 43 -10.74 14.86 3.67
N ASP A 44 -11.03 16.16 3.52
CA ASP A 44 -12.37 16.74 3.49
C ASP A 44 -12.46 17.75 2.33
N GLY A 45 -12.99 17.29 1.20
CA GLY A 45 -12.94 18.03 -0.07
C GLY A 45 -11.49 18.33 -0.46
N ALA A 46 -11.18 19.60 -0.74
CA ALA A 46 -9.85 20.05 -1.12
C ALA A 46 -8.86 20.24 0.06
N ARG A 47 -9.26 19.88 1.30
CA ARG A 47 -8.43 20.10 2.49
C ARG A 47 -7.91 18.78 3.04
N VAL A 48 -6.61 18.72 3.31
CA VAL A 48 -5.96 17.62 4.02
C VAL A 48 -5.51 18.15 5.38
N ARG A 49 -6.10 17.64 6.46
CA ARG A 49 -5.72 17.99 7.83
C ARG A 49 -4.97 16.84 8.47
N ILE A 50 -3.77 17.10 8.98
CA ILE A 50 -2.94 16.06 9.59
C ILE A 50 -2.66 16.44 11.03
N THR A 51 -3.03 15.58 11.97
CA THR A 51 -2.66 15.72 13.38
C THR A 51 -1.60 14.68 13.70
N LEU A 52 -0.39 15.12 13.99
CA LEU A 52 0.74 14.29 14.41
C LEU A 52 0.95 14.38 15.91
N ARG A 53 1.35 13.29 16.52
CA ARG A 53 1.74 13.20 17.92
C ARG A 53 3.02 12.39 18.07
N GLU A 54 3.97 12.93 18.80
CA GLU A 54 5.21 12.23 19.16
C GLU A 54 5.46 12.29 20.66
N ALA A 55 6.28 11.37 21.14
CA ALA A 55 6.76 11.37 22.51
C ALA A 55 7.76 12.52 22.71
N GLY A 56 7.76 13.17 23.87
CA GLY A 56 8.64 14.30 24.16
C GLY A 56 10.12 13.93 24.05
N GLU A 57 10.47 12.68 24.32
CA GLU A 57 11.81 12.11 24.14
C GLU A 57 12.27 12.21 22.67
N SER A 58 11.35 12.21 21.71
CA SER A 58 11.68 12.41 20.29
C SER A 58 12.25 13.80 20.00
N LEU A 59 12.00 14.79 20.84
CA LEU A 59 12.58 16.14 20.73
C LEU A 59 14.04 16.18 21.21
N ILE A 60 14.39 15.31 22.16
CA ILE A 60 15.77 15.18 22.68
C ILE A 60 16.69 14.64 21.57
N HIS A 61 16.18 13.77 20.72
CA HIS A 61 16.92 13.18 19.60
C HIS A 61 17.33 14.21 18.52
N ASP A 62 16.70 15.38 18.48
CA ASP A 62 17.13 16.52 17.64
C ASP A 62 18.22 17.39 18.29
N MET A 63 18.73 16.99 19.46
CA MET A 63 19.69 17.75 20.25
C MET A 63 20.87 16.88 20.74
N PRO A 64 21.66 16.31 19.82
CA PRO A 64 22.71 15.34 20.15
C PRO A 64 23.76 15.83 21.16
N ALA A 65 24.17 17.10 21.07
CA ALA A 65 25.14 17.69 21.98
C ALA A 65 24.60 17.88 23.42
N LEU A 66 23.27 17.96 23.57
CA LEU A 66 22.62 18.01 24.88
C LEU A 66 22.33 16.58 25.38
N HIS A 67 21.95 15.68 24.47
CA HIS A 67 21.77 14.27 24.77
C HIS A 67 23.04 13.64 25.37
N ALA A 68 24.22 13.97 24.83
CA ALA A 68 25.50 13.49 25.36
C ALA A 68 25.84 14.00 26.77
N ARG A 69 25.25 15.12 27.20
CA ARG A 69 25.50 15.73 28.53
C ARG A 69 24.51 15.26 29.59
N GLY A 70 23.37 14.69 29.20
CA GLY A 70 22.35 14.18 30.12
C GLY A 70 21.55 15.25 30.87
N ASP A 71 21.89 16.54 30.70
CA ASP A 71 21.22 17.68 31.30
C ASP A 71 20.26 18.31 30.29
N PHE A 72 18.95 18.21 30.55
CA PHE A 72 17.92 18.79 29.69
C PHE A 72 17.17 19.90 30.41
N ALA A 73 17.53 21.17 30.14
CA ALA A 73 16.77 22.27 30.69
C ALA A 73 15.40 22.34 29.98
N PRO A 74 14.28 22.59 30.69
CA PRO A 74 12.95 22.70 30.07
C PRO A 74 12.88 23.70 28.91
N GLN A 75 13.64 24.81 29.01
CA GLN A 75 13.74 25.83 27.97
C GLN A 75 14.36 25.29 26.67
N GLU A 76 15.28 24.32 26.75
CA GLU A 76 15.91 23.72 25.58
C GLU A 76 14.94 22.80 24.85
N ILE A 77 14.12 22.05 25.59
CA ILE A 77 13.05 21.21 25.05
C ILE A 77 11.98 22.08 24.39
N GLU A 78 11.59 23.19 25.00
CA GLU A 78 10.66 24.16 24.39
C GLU A 78 11.22 24.74 23.08
N ARG A 79 12.52 25.07 23.04
CA ARG A 79 13.19 25.50 21.81
C ARG A 79 13.24 24.39 20.76
N ALA A 80 13.50 23.14 21.15
CA ALA A 80 13.48 22.00 20.24
C ALA A 80 12.10 21.77 19.65
N PHE A 81 11.07 21.84 20.49
CA PHE A 81 9.68 21.79 20.09
C PHE A 81 9.34 22.91 19.09
N ALA A 82 9.72 24.16 19.38
CA ALA A 82 9.47 25.29 18.50
C ALA A 82 10.17 25.14 17.14
N ARG A 83 11.45 24.71 17.12
CA ARG A 83 12.18 24.41 15.88
C ARG A 83 11.48 23.31 15.08
N ARG A 84 11.13 22.21 15.73
CA ARG A 84 10.45 21.08 15.07
C ARG A 84 9.07 21.49 14.54
N ALA A 85 8.31 22.30 15.27
CA ALA A 85 7.05 22.85 14.82
C ALA A 85 7.24 23.71 13.55
N GLY A 86 8.23 24.61 13.56
CA GLY A 86 8.56 25.48 12.41
C GLY A 86 8.92 24.70 11.14
N ASN A 87 9.52 23.52 11.29
CA ASN A 87 9.96 22.68 10.17
C ASN A 87 8.95 21.59 9.80
N MET A 88 7.83 21.44 10.52
CA MET A 88 6.95 20.27 10.32
C MET A 88 6.31 20.23 8.93
N VAL A 89 5.95 21.41 8.38
CA VAL A 89 5.36 21.52 7.04
C VAL A 89 6.34 21.10 5.94
N SER A 90 7.64 21.40 6.08
CA SER A 90 8.65 20.98 5.12
C SER A 90 9.05 19.51 5.30
N ARG A 91 8.91 18.96 6.52
CA ARG A 91 9.20 17.55 6.81
C ARG A 91 8.11 16.59 6.34
N LEU A 92 6.84 16.99 6.42
CA LEU A 92 5.72 16.18 5.90
C LEU A 92 5.19 16.83 4.63
N GLU A 93 5.61 16.30 3.49
CA GLU A 93 5.13 16.76 2.20
C GLU A 93 3.81 16.06 1.84
N VAL A 94 2.88 16.86 1.32
CA VAL A 94 1.62 16.37 0.75
C VAL A 94 1.55 16.86 -0.69
N ARG A 95 1.35 15.95 -1.63
CA ARG A 95 1.27 16.25 -3.07
C ARG A 95 -0.07 15.83 -3.64
N ASP A 96 -0.51 16.57 -4.65
CA ASP A 96 -1.71 16.29 -5.42
C ASP A 96 -1.49 15.17 -6.46
N GLU A 97 -2.53 14.85 -7.22
CA GLU A 97 -2.50 13.82 -8.26
C GLU A 97 -1.51 14.10 -9.40
N SER A 98 -1.07 15.34 -9.58
CA SER A 98 -0.05 15.71 -10.58
C SER A 98 1.37 15.56 -10.04
N GLY A 99 1.54 15.25 -8.76
CA GLY A 99 2.81 15.23 -8.06
C GLY A 99 3.27 16.61 -7.56
N ARG A 100 2.43 17.66 -7.72
CA ARG A 100 2.74 19.02 -7.24
C ARG A 100 2.58 19.10 -5.73
N LEU A 101 3.54 19.75 -5.08
CA LEU A 101 3.52 19.99 -3.64
C LEU A 101 2.38 20.94 -3.26
N LEU A 102 1.54 20.50 -2.32
CA LEU A 102 0.47 21.33 -1.76
C LEU A 102 1.04 22.35 -0.78
N ALA A 103 0.51 23.57 -0.82
CA ALA A 103 0.83 24.59 0.16
C ALA A 103 0.29 24.17 1.54
N GLY A 104 1.21 23.84 2.45
CA GLY A 104 0.92 23.48 3.83
C GLY A 104 1.08 24.65 4.79
N ARG A 105 0.40 24.59 5.94
CA ARG A 105 0.64 25.46 7.09
C ARG A 105 0.47 24.71 8.39
N LEU A 106 1.25 25.11 9.40
CA LEU A 106 1.02 24.72 10.78
C LEU A 106 -0.15 25.52 11.34
N LYS A 107 -1.21 24.84 11.76
CA LYS A 107 -2.41 25.42 12.36
C LYS A 107 -2.27 25.63 13.85
N ASP A 108 -1.72 24.63 14.51
CA ASP A 108 -1.52 24.59 15.95
C ASP A 108 -0.34 23.67 16.25
N ALA A 109 0.34 23.96 17.36
CA ALA A 109 1.34 23.07 17.92
C ALA A 109 1.26 23.17 19.44
N ARG A 110 1.17 22.02 20.10
CA ARG A 110 1.04 21.94 21.56
C ARG A 110 2.07 20.99 22.14
N PHE A 111 2.73 21.45 23.20
CA PHE A 111 3.60 20.63 24.01
C PHE A 111 2.93 20.37 25.36
N GLU A 112 2.69 19.08 25.66
CA GLU A 112 2.14 18.62 26.93
C GLU A 112 3.29 18.02 27.74
N PRO A 113 3.78 18.68 28.80
CA PRO A 113 4.81 18.10 29.65
C PRO A 113 4.26 16.88 30.42
N ALA A 114 5.16 15.96 30.82
CA ALA A 114 4.78 14.82 31.65
C ALA A 114 4.14 15.28 32.96
N ARG A 115 3.09 14.58 33.42
CA ARG A 115 2.47 14.85 34.72
C ARG A 115 3.31 14.19 35.82
N GLY A 116 4.18 14.97 36.46
CA GLY A 116 5.03 14.55 37.57
C GLY A 116 5.55 15.75 38.36
N ASP A 117 6.04 15.50 39.57
CA ASP A 117 6.50 16.54 40.51
C ASP A 117 7.54 17.46 39.85
N ALA A 118 7.34 18.77 39.95
CA ALA A 118 8.11 19.78 39.22
C ALA A 118 9.60 19.86 39.62
N ALA A 119 10.03 19.08 40.63
CA ALA A 119 11.35 19.17 41.24
C ALA A 119 12.47 18.46 40.45
N ASP A 120 12.15 17.55 39.52
CA ASP A 120 13.17 16.71 38.85
C ASP A 120 12.96 16.65 37.33
N ARG A 121 12.89 17.81 36.66
CA ARG A 121 12.73 17.95 35.20
C ARG A 121 14.03 17.81 34.40
N SER A 122 15.15 17.51 35.05
CA SER A 122 16.47 17.44 34.42
C SER A 122 16.82 16.05 33.89
N SER A 123 16.17 14.98 34.40
CA SER A 123 16.48 13.60 33.99
C SER A 123 15.68 13.17 32.74
N GLU A 124 16.24 12.31 31.90
CA GLU A 124 15.54 11.68 30.75
C GLU A 124 14.24 10.98 31.19
N VAL A 125 14.20 10.47 32.42
CA VAL A 125 13.04 9.83 33.06
C VAL A 125 11.88 10.81 33.25
N SER A 126 12.16 12.09 33.46
CA SER A 126 11.16 13.14 33.66
C SER A 126 10.38 13.53 32.39
N TRP A 127 10.89 13.13 31.22
CA TRP A 127 10.23 13.32 29.92
C TRP A 127 9.35 12.15 29.51
N ARG A 128 9.40 11.03 30.26
CA ARG A 128 8.51 9.88 30.06
C ARG A 128 7.06 10.28 30.22
N GLY A 129 6.37 10.40 29.09
CA GLY A 129 4.96 10.80 29.03
C GLY A 129 4.71 12.25 28.64
N ALA A 130 5.75 13.04 28.37
CA ALA A 130 5.61 14.31 27.65
C ALA A 130 5.21 14.02 26.19
N ARG A 131 4.44 14.91 25.57
CA ARG A 131 3.89 14.71 24.23
C ARG A 131 3.89 16.00 23.44
N ALA A 132 4.41 15.95 22.22
CA ALA A 132 4.30 17.04 21.26
C ALA A 132 3.21 16.69 20.24
N THR A 133 2.32 17.65 19.96
CA THR A 133 1.23 17.52 18.99
C THR A 133 1.34 18.63 17.96
N TYR A 134 1.19 18.29 16.68
CA TYR A 134 1.24 19.22 15.57
C TYR A 134 -0.02 19.07 14.72
N GLU A 135 -0.67 20.18 14.40
CA GLU A 135 -1.81 20.22 13.49
C GLU A 135 -1.42 20.94 12.21
N LEU A 136 -1.45 20.23 11.09
CA LEU A 136 -1.08 20.70 9.77
C LEU A 136 -2.32 20.78 8.89
N GLU A 137 -2.37 21.78 8.03
CA GLU A 137 -3.41 21.90 7.00
C GLU A 137 -2.76 22.16 5.64
N TYR A 138 -3.12 21.33 4.66
CA TYR A 138 -2.74 21.48 3.25
C TYR A 138 -4.00 21.72 2.43
N ILE A 139 -3.89 22.62 1.45
CA ILE A 139 -5.00 23.02 0.60
C ILE A 139 -4.65 22.68 -0.86
N ALA A 140 -5.48 21.84 -1.47
CA ALA A 140 -5.46 21.57 -2.90
C ALA A 140 -6.40 22.54 -3.64
N GLU A 141 -6.19 22.70 -4.94
CA GLU A 141 -7.08 23.52 -5.80
C GLU A 141 -8.46 22.90 -5.96
N ARG A 142 -8.54 21.57 -5.94
CA ARG A 142 -9.76 20.78 -6.02
C ARG A 142 -9.72 19.61 -5.05
N SER A 143 -10.85 18.93 -4.87
CA SER A 143 -10.88 17.69 -4.08
C SER A 143 -9.98 16.66 -4.74
N PRO A 144 -8.87 16.24 -4.09
CA PRO A 144 -7.94 15.32 -4.72
C PRO A 144 -8.57 13.93 -4.86
N THR A 145 -8.34 13.30 -5.99
CA THR A 145 -8.61 11.87 -6.16
C THR A 145 -7.42 11.02 -5.71
N HIS A 146 -6.22 11.60 -5.67
CA HIS A 146 -5.02 10.95 -5.15
C HIS A 146 -4.26 11.91 -4.25
N VAL A 147 -3.66 11.40 -3.18
CA VAL A 147 -2.75 12.18 -2.34
C VAL A 147 -1.50 11.39 -2.10
N THR A 148 -0.35 12.00 -2.35
CA THR A 148 0.95 11.42 -2.00
C THR A 148 1.50 12.07 -0.75
N LEU A 149 1.87 11.24 0.22
CA LEU A 149 2.49 11.65 1.48
C LEU A 149 3.95 11.25 1.44
N ARG A 150 4.86 12.16 1.78
CA ARG A 150 6.30 11.89 1.87
C ARG A 150 6.86 12.51 3.13
N GLN A 151 7.75 11.78 3.80
CA GLN A 151 8.59 12.37 4.83
C GLN A 151 9.89 12.82 4.18
N SER A 152 10.15 14.12 4.13
CA SER A 152 11.41 14.63 3.62
C SER A 152 12.54 14.27 4.59
N PRO A 153 13.71 13.84 4.08
CA PRO A 153 14.85 13.53 4.94
C PRO A 153 15.17 14.74 5.82
N PRO A 154 15.35 14.56 7.13
CA PRO A 154 15.82 15.65 7.98
C PRO A 154 17.26 16.00 7.58
N GLU A 155 17.58 17.30 7.51
CA GLU A 155 18.94 17.76 7.15
C GLU A 155 20.00 17.25 8.15
N ASP A 156 19.64 17.14 9.44
CA ASP A 156 20.60 16.84 10.54
C ASP A 156 20.14 15.78 11.56
N ALA A 157 19.10 14.97 11.29
CA ALA A 157 18.63 14.03 12.33
C ALA A 157 19.54 12.80 12.44
N ILE A 158 20.06 12.59 13.65
CA ILE A 158 20.91 11.44 14.00
C ILE A 158 20.09 10.16 14.21
N ILE A 159 18.82 10.31 14.59
CA ILE A 159 17.89 9.20 14.78
C ILE A 159 16.84 9.20 13.68
N PRO A 160 16.67 8.06 12.97
CA PRO A 160 15.62 7.95 11.96
C PRO A 160 14.25 8.18 12.59
N THR A 161 13.51 9.11 12.00
CA THR A 161 12.11 9.38 12.37
C THR A 161 11.17 8.63 11.42
N GLN A 162 10.08 8.08 11.93
CA GLN A 162 9.02 7.46 11.16
C GLN A 162 7.69 8.17 11.41
N PHE A 163 6.93 8.46 10.36
CA PHE A 163 5.54 8.90 10.47
C PHE A 163 4.58 7.75 10.18
N ALA A 164 3.78 7.38 11.17
CA ALA A 164 2.72 6.39 11.04
C ALA A 164 1.36 7.11 11.01
N LEU A 165 0.76 7.19 9.83
CA LEU A 165 -0.48 7.94 9.58
C LEU A 165 -1.65 6.99 9.35
N ARG A 166 -2.74 7.21 10.07
CA ARG A 166 -4.06 6.69 9.69
C ARG A 166 -4.76 7.74 8.83
N VAL A 167 -5.04 7.40 7.58
CA VAL A 167 -5.67 8.30 6.61
C VAL A 167 -7.14 7.95 6.44
N GLN A 168 -7.99 8.96 6.51
CA GLN A 168 -9.44 8.85 6.37
C GLN A 168 -9.93 9.93 5.42
N LYS A 169 -10.77 9.54 4.45
CA LYS A 169 -11.57 10.50 3.68
C LYS A 169 -12.91 10.66 4.39
N ARG A 170 -13.33 11.89 4.70
CA ARG A 170 -14.53 12.15 5.53
C ARG A 170 -15.82 11.52 4.99
N SER A 171 -15.92 11.38 3.67
CA SER A 171 -17.06 10.77 2.99
C SER A 171 -17.01 9.23 2.92
N ASP A 172 -15.94 8.62 3.43
CA ASP A 172 -15.65 7.19 3.34
C ASP A 172 -15.41 6.62 4.75
N SER A 173 -15.85 5.39 4.98
CA SER A 173 -15.56 4.64 6.22
C SER A 173 -14.25 3.85 6.13
N ALA A 174 -13.68 3.69 4.94
CA ALA A 174 -12.43 2.99 4.74
C ALA A 174 -11.25 3.78 5.35
N GLU A 175 -10.54 3.14 6.28
CA GLU A 175 -9.30 3.65 6.85
C GLU A 175 -8.09 3.08 6.10
N ARG A 176 -7.08 3.91 5.91
CA ARG A 176 -5.81 3.50 5.29
C ARG A 176 -4.65 3.81 6.21
N PHE A 177 -3.57 3.05 6.09
CA PHE A 177 -2.40 3.20 6.93
C PHE A 177 -1.18 3.45 6.08
N VAL A 178 -0.49 4.56 6.37
CA VAL A 178 0.72 5.00 5.68
C VAL A 178 1.88 5.02 6.67
N ARG A 179 3.05 4.51 6.25
CA ARG A 179 4.29 4.58 7.03
C ARG A 179 5.36 5.26 6.20
N LEU A 180 5.71 6.48 6.58
CA LEU A 180 6.79 7.27 5.98
C LEU A 180 8.02 7.15 6.85
N THR A 181 9.18 7.08 6.24
CA THR A 181 10.47 6.91 6.89
C THR A 181 11.37 8.08 6.51
N SER A 182 12.31 8.40 7.40
CA SER A 182 13.37 9.38 7.15
C SER A 182 14.25 9.10 5.92
N ALA A 183 14.17 7.90 5.32
CA ALA A 183 14.83 7.58 4.06
C ALA A 183 14.12 8.19 2.82
N GLY A 184 13.00 8.90 3.00
CA GLY A 184 12.36 9.66 1.93
C GLY A 184 11.20 8.94 1.22
N ASN A 185 10.76 7.77 1.69
CA ASN A 185 9.73 7.03 0.96
C ASN A 185 8.42 7.83 0.86
N ALA A 186 7.82 7.75 -0.33
CA ALA A 186 6.56 8.39 -0.68
C ALA A 186 5.45 7.34 -0.83
N GLU A 187 4.26 7.65 -0.31
CA GLU A 187 3.10 6.77 -0.29
C GLU A 187 1.89 7.48 -0.92
N THR A 188 1.40 6.97 -2.06
CA THR A 188 0.27 7.55 -2.79
C THR A 188 -1.02 6.81 -2.52
N LEU A 189 -2.03 7.51 -2.01
CA LEU A 189 -3.34 6.93 -1.73
C LEU A 189 -4.34 7.30 -2.83
N ASP A 190 -5.13 6.32 -3.30
CA ASP A 190 -6.21 6.55 -4.27
C ASP A 190 -7.53 6.84 -3.54
N LEU A 191 -7.87 8.10 -3.38
CA LEU A 191 -9.04 8.57 -2.65
C LEU A 191 -10.35 8.45 -3.43
N SER A 192 -10.36 7.80 -4.59
CA SER A 192 -11.58 7.50 -5.32
C SER A 192 -12.53 6.71 -4.41
N PRO A 193 -13.84 7.02 -4.42
CA PRO A 193 -14.79 6.29 -3.60
C PRO A 193 -14.68 4.80 -3.96
N SER A 194 -14.44 3.97 -2.94
CA SER A 194 -14.60 2.53 -3.12
C SER A 194 -16.04 2.32 -3.60
N PRO A 195 -16.29 1.56 -4.68
CA PRO A 195 -17.66 1.23 -5.05
C PRO A 195 -18.34 0.64 -3.80
N PRO A 196 -19.59 1.04 -3.49
CA PRO A 196 -20.32 0.37 -2.43
C PRO A 196 -20.25 -1.14 -2.71
N PRO A 197 -20.17 -2.00 -1.68
CA PRO A 197 -20.34 -3.42 -1.89
C PRO A 197 -21.71 -3.59 -2.52
N ASP A 198 -21.70 -3.78 -3.83
CA ASP A 198 -22.87 -3.59 -4.66
C ASP A 198 -23.87 -4.67 -4.23
N ALA A 199 -25.08 -4.25 -3.85
CA ALA A 199 -26.22 -5.12 -3.57
C ALA A 199 -26.74 -5.82 -4.85
N SER A 200 -25.90 -5.96 -5.86
CA SER A 200 -26.11 -6.60 -7.15
C SER A 200 -25.33 -7.93 -7.27
N GLN A 201 -25.10 -8.62 -6.14
CA GLN A 201 -24.75 -10.05 -6.11
C GLN A 201 -25.87 -10.98 -6.63
N ASN A 202 -27.00 -10.44 -7.11
CA ASN A 202 -28.09 -11.20 -7.73
C ASN A 202 -28.15 -11.02 -9.25
N VAL A 203 -27.01 -11.06 -9.94
CA VAL A 203 -26.99 -11.49 -11.35
C VAL A 203 -26.56 -12.95 -11.35
N ALA A 204 -27.56 -13.83 -11.45
CA ALA A 204 -27.35 -15.25 -11.68
C ALA A 204 -26.41 -15.44 -12.88
N GLY A 205 -25.15 -15.80 -12.62
CA GLY A 205 -24.16 -16.05 -13.67
C GLY A 205 -22.68 -15.81 -13.35
N LYS A 206 -22.30 -15.16 -12.23
CA LYS A 206 -20.86 -14.96 -11.88
C LYS A 206 -20.58 -15.24 -10.41
N GLN A 207 -20.63 -16.51 -10.03
CA GLN A 207 -20.47 -16.98 -8.65
C GLN A 207 -19.12 -17.69 -8.40
N THR A 208 -18.10 -17.46 -9.23
CA THR A 208 -16.82 -18.21 -9.15
C THR A 208 -15.64 -17.47 -8.51
N CYS A 209 -15.75 -16.18 -8.16
CA CYS A 209 -14.55 -15.40 -7.78
C CYS A 209 -14.49 -14.89 -6.32
N THR A 210 -15.41 -15.25 -5.44
CA THR A 210 -15.46 -14.71 -4.06
C THR A 210 -14.37 -15.26 -3.13
N VAL A 211 -13.95 -16.52 -3.30
CA VAL A 211 -12.89 -17.13 -2.46
C VAL A 211 -11.50 -16.59 -2.81
N SER A 212 -11.26 -16.25 -4.10
CA SER A 212 -9.99 -15.67 -4.56
C SER A 212 -9.70 -14.30 -3.97
N VAL A 213 -10.73 -13.49 -3.71
CA VAL A 213 -10.56 -12.11 -3.25
C VAL A 213 -10.03 -12.06 -1.81
N GLY A 214 -10.46 -12.97 -0.93
CA GLY A 214 -10.00 -13.01 0.47
C GLY A 214 -8.55 -13.49 0.62
N ALA A 215 -8.19 -14.58 -0.06
CA ALA A 215 -6.83 -15.12 -0.05
C ALA A 215 -5.85 -14.18 -0.77
N ALA A 216 -6.23 -13.65 -1.94
CA ALA A 216 -5.42 -12.66 -2.64
C ALA A 216 -5.28 -11.38 -1.79
N ALA A 217 -6.35 -10.87 -1.17
CA ALA A 217 -6.27 -9.72 -0.28
C ALA A 217 -5.34 -9.94 0.93
N SER A 218 -5.21 -11.18 1.43
CA SER A 218 -4.27 -11.56 2.50
C SER A 218 -2.82 -11.60 2.02
N MET A 219 -2.55 -12.20 0.86
CA MET A 219 -1.22 -12.21 0.21
C MET A 219 -0.76 -10.77 -0.09
N PHE A 220 -1.69 -9.93 -0.55
CA PHE A 220 -1.52 -8.50 -0.66
C PHE A 220 -1.62 -7.80 0.71
N ARG A 221 -1.23 -8.35 1.86
CA ARG A 221 -0.95 -7.53 3.07
C ARG A 221 0.54 -7.30 3.26
N HIS A 222 1.38 -8.13 2.66
CA HIS A 222 2.86 -8.04 2.71
C HIS A 222 3.45 -7.38 1.45
N ARG A 223 2.72 -6.39 0.94
CA ARG A 223 2.74 -5.75 -0.38
C ARG A 223 4.07 -5.22 -0.97
N PHE A 224 5.19 -5.21 -0.25
CA PHE A 224 6.37 -4.40 -0.66
C PHE A 224 7.71 -5.13 -0.64
N LYS A 225 7.75 -6.42 -0.28
CA LYS A 225 9.02 -7.11 -0.01
C LYS A 225 9.42 -8.16 -1.05
N CYS A 226 8.50 -8.58 -1.90
CA CYS A 226 8.71 -9.67 -2.84
C CYS A 226 7.89 -9.49 -4.11
N VAL A 227 8.30 -10.22 -5.15
CA VAL A 227 7.46 -10.42 -6.33
C VAL A 227 6.36 -11.43 -5.97
N GLN A 228 5.14 -11.13 -6.38
CA GLN A 228 3.97 -11.96 -6.11
C GLN A 228 3.30 -12.33 -7.43
N ALA A 229 2.68 -13.50 -7.54
CA ALA A 229 1.84 -13.83 -8.68
C ALA A 229 0.62 -14.65 -8.29
N VAL A 230 -0.49 -14.47 -9.02
CA VAL A 230 -1.68 -15.32 -8.94
C VAL A 230 -1.76 -16.17 -10.20
N VAL A 231 -1.85 -17.48 -10.03
CA VAL A 231 -1.92 -18.46 -11.13
C VAL A 231 -3.32 -19.06 -11.18
N ARG A 232 -3.97 -18.97 -12.34
CA ARG A 232 -5.35 -19.44 -12.57
C ARG A 232 -5.42 -20.26 -13.85
N ARG A 233 -6.27 -21.29 -13.84
CA ARG A 233 -6.56 -22.12 -15.02
C ARG A 233 -7.96 -21.80 -15.53
N GLU A 234 -8.04 -21.38 -16.79
CA GLU A 234 -9.29 -21.34 -17.55
C GLU A 234 -9.32 -22.55 -18.51
N THR A 235 -10.44 -22.75 -19.22
CA THR A 235 -10.66 -23.94 -20.05
C THR A 235 -9.54 -24.18 -21.07
N ASP A 236 -9.07 -23.14 -21.75
CA ASP A 236 -8.11 -23.19 -22.86
C ASP A 236 -6.80 -22.41 -22.59
N ARG A 237 -6.69 -21.77 -21.42
CA ARG A 237 -5.50 -20.98 -21.05
C ARG A 237 -5.16 -21.03 -19.58
N VAL A 238 -3.92 -20.68 -19.28
CA VAL A 238 -3.42 -20.43 -17.92
C VAL A 238 -3.10 -18.95 -17.84
N LEU A 239 -3.59 -18.30 -16.79
CA LEU A 239 -3.34 -16.89 -16.52
C LEU A 239 -2.37 -16.77 -15.34
N VAL A 240 -1.33 -15.97 -15.51
CA VAL A 240 -0.38 -15.61 -14.45
C VAL A 240 -0.41 -14.11 -14.28
N ASP A 241 -1.06 -13.64 -13.21
CA ASP A 241 -1.11 -12.23 -12.82
C ASP A 241 0.08 -11.94 -11.89
N ALA A 242 1.18 -11.44 -12.44
CA ALA A 242 2.39 -11.09 -11.69
C ALA A 242 2.36 -9.63 -11.21
N TYR A 243 2.91 -9.39 -10.02
CA TYR A 243 2.99 -8.11 -9.36
C TYR A 243 4.43 -7.87 -8.92
N VAL A 244 5.11 -6.95 -9.58
CA VAL A 244 6.52 -6.63 -9.34
C VAL A 244 6.60 -5.26 -8.67
N PRO A 245 7.08 -5.14 -7.42
CA PRO A 245 7.38 -3.84 -6.85
C PRO A 245 8.33 -3.06 -7.76
N LEU A 246 8.05 -1.78 -8.02
CA LEU A 246 8.84 -0.97 -8.96
C LEU A 246 10.32 -0.93 -8.55
N THR A 247 10.60 -0.81 -7.25
CA THR A 247 11.96 -0.84 -6.71
C THR A 247 12.70 -2.16 -6.98
N LEU A 248 11.99 -3.29 -7.00
CA LEU A 248 12.57 -4.57 -7.39
C LEU A 248 12.74 -4.65 -8.91
N LEU A 249 11.79 -4.16 -9.70
CA LEU A 249 11.92 -4.11 -11.17
C LEU A 249 13.20 -3.37 -11.60
N GLU A 250 13.50 -2.25 -10.94
CA GLU A 250 14.68 -1.42 -11.21
C GLU A 250 16.02 -2.15 -10.98
N THR A 251 16.02 -3.27 -10.24
CA THR A 251 17.23 -4.10 -10.05
C THR A 251 17.60 -4.92 -11.29
N TRP A 252 16.66 -5.14 -12.21
CA TRP A 252 16.95 -5.73 -13.53
C TRP A 252 17.03 -4.67 -14.63
N ARG A 253 16.12 -3.70 -14.61
CA ARG A 253 16.02 -2.67 -15.65
C ARG A 253 15.68 -1.31 -15.01
N PRO A 254 16.67 -0.42 -14.85
CA PRO A 254 16.45 0.90 -14.27
C PRO A 254 15.41 1.68 -15.07
N ILE A 255 14.50 2.34 -14.36
CA ILE A 255 13.59 3.32 -14.94
C ILE A 255 14.20 4.70 -14.72
N ASN A 256 14.40 5.45 -15.80
CA ASN A 256 15.08 6.73 -15.72
C ASN A 256 14.10 7.79 -15.21
N ARG A 257 14.02 7.93 -13.89
CA ARG A 257 13.04 8.78 -13.22
C ARG A 257 13.54 10.21 -13.09
N GLU A 258 12.69 11.17 -13.44
CA GLU A 258 12.97 12.60 -13.23
C GLU A 258 13.04 12.94 -11.73
N GLN A 259 12.25 12.24 -10.92
CA GLN A 259 12.24 12.36 -9.46
C GLN A 259 12.30 10.98 -8.82
N ALA A 260 13.29 10.77 -7.93
CA ALA A 260 13.57 9.49 -7.30
C ALA A 260 12.48 8.95 -6.36
N ASP A 261 11.40 9.68 -6.11
CA ASP A 261 10.29 9.23 -5.26
C ASP A 261 8.98 9.01 -6.01
N PHE A 262 8.94 9.35 -7.30
CA PHE A 262 7.72 9.31 -8.10
C PHE A 262 7.93 8.52 -9.38
N VAL A 263 6.84 8.03 -9.93
CA VAL A 263 6.77 7.47 -11.27
C VAL A 263 5.66 8.18 -12.04
N THR A 264 6.04 9.02 -12.98
CA THR A 264 5.13 9.78 -13.85
C THR A 264 4.40 8.84 -14.81
N PRO A 265 3.28 9.25 -15.43
CA PRO A 265 2.57 8.39 -16.40
C PRO A 265 3.45 7.93 -17.57
N ALA A 266 4.46 8.71 -17.98
CA ALA A 266 5.41 8.30 -19.00
C ALA A 266 6.37 7.22 -18.49
N GLU A 267 6.93 7.42 -17.30
CA GLU A 267 7.79 6.43 -16.64
C GLU A 267 7.03 5.15 -16.28
N GLN A 268 5.74 5.24 -15.96
CA GLN A 268 4.86 4.09 -15.73
C GLN A 268 4.73 3.22 -16.98
N ARG A 269 4.61 3.83 -18.17
CA ARG A 269 4.59 3.07 -19.44
C ARG A 269 5.92 2.35 -19.67
N ALA A 270 7.05 3.03 -19.44
CA ALA A 270 8.37 2.41 -19.54
C ALA A 270 8.54 1.25 -18.55
N ALA A 271 8.03 1.39 -17.32
CA ALA A 271 8.03 0.33 -16.32
C ALA A 271 7.15 -0.87 -16.75
N CYS A 272 5.97 -0.62 -17.32
CA CYS A 272 5.11 -1.66 -17.89
C CYS A 272 5.79 -2.43 -19.02
N GLU A 273 6.44 -1.73 -19.96
CA GLU A 273 7.20 -2.35 -21.05
C GLU A 273 8.36 -3.19 -20.51
N ALA A 274 9.12 -2.64 -19.55
CA ALA A 274 10.24 -3.34 -18.92
C ALA A 274 9.80 -4.62 -18.20
N ALA A 275 8.73 -4.55 -17.38
CA ALA A 275 8.21 -5.69 -16.64
C ALA A 275 7.63 -6.75 -17.58
N SER A 276 6.89 -6.33 -18.62
CA SER A 276 6.32 -7.24 -19.61
C SER A 276 7.43 -8.00 -20.33
N ASP A 277 8.44 -7.31 -20.84
CA ASP A 277 9.58 -7.95 -21.53
C ASP A 277 10.33 -8.95 -20.63
N LEU A 278 10.60 -8.57 -19.39
CA LEU A 278 11.28 -9.44 -18.43
C LEU A 278 10.46 -10.69 -18.09
N LEU A 279 9.17 -10.53 -17.80
CA LEU A 279 8.30 -11.64 -17.44
C LEU A 279 8.06 -12.58 -18.64
N GLN A 280 7.88 -12.04 -19.85
CA GLN A 280 7.73 -12.87 -21.05
C GLN A 280 8.97 -13.73 -21.34
N LYS A 281 10.17 -13.23 -21.06
CA LYS A 281 11.43 -13.96 -21.28
C LYS A 281 11.73 -14.99 -20.20
N ASN A 282 11.25 -14.78 -18.97
CA ASN A 282 11.68 -15.54 -17.80
C ASN A 282 10.58 -16.40 -17.17
N VAL A 283 9.33 -16.27 -17.61
CA VAL A 283 8.20 -17.08 -17.10
C VAL A 283 7.63 -17.90 -18.25
N SER A 284 7.54 -19.21 -18.07
CA SER A 284 6.99 -20.12 -19.08
C SER A 284 6.15 -21.24 -18.46
N VAL A 285 5.27 -21.81 -19.28
CA VAL A 285 4.50 -23.00 -18.92
C VAL A 285 5.01 -24.18 -19.75
N LEU A 286 5.29 -25.30 -19.09
CA LEU A 286 5.72 -26.55 -19.69
C LEU A 286 4.62 -27.60 -19.50
N LEU A 287 4.38 -28.41 -20.53
CA LEU A 287 3.41 -29.50 -20.48
C LEU A 287 4.11 -30.87 -20.32
N PRO A 288 3.54 -31.80 -19.53
CA PRO A 288 4.18 -33.09 -19.27
C PRO A 288 4.31 -33.99 -20.50
N LYS A 289 3.34 -33.95 -21.42
CA LYS A 289 3.21 -34.92 -22.52
C LYS A 289 3.70 -34.43 -23.89
N SER A 290 4.05 -33.15 -24.03
CA SER A 290 4.49 -32.57 -25.30
C SER A 290 5.91 -32.02 -25.20
N ASP A 291 6.93 -32.84 -25.49
CA ASP A 291 8.35 -32.49 -25.74
C ASP A 291 8.96 -31.32 -24.93
N ARG A 292 8.45 -31.03 -23.72
CA ARG A 292 8.77 -29.83 -22.94
C ARG A 292 8.75 -28.54 -23.79
N ARG A 293 7.82 -28.42 -24.76
CA ARG A 293 7.71 -27.19 -25.54
C ARG A 293 7.26 -26.08 -24.59
N ALA A 294 8.14 -25.11 -24.35
CA ALA A 294 7.81 -23.93 -23.56
C ALA A 294 6.75 -23.12 -24.28
N PHE A 295 5.60 -22.94 -23.64
CA PHE A 295 4.59 -22.02 -24.10
C PHE A 295 5.00 -20.62 -23.65
N ALA A 296 5.22 -19.75 -24.63
CA ALA A 296 5.39 -18.33 -24.40
C ALA A 296 4.01 -17.66 -24.23
N PRO A 297 3.92 -16.57 -23.46
CA PRO A 297 2.66 -15.88 -23.27
C PRO A 297 2.20 -15.17 -24.55
N VAL A 298 0.90 -15.25 -24.86
CA VAL A 298 0.28 -14.78 -26.11
C VAL A 298 0.04 -13.27 -26.11
N SER A 299 -0.33 -12.71 -24.96
CA SER A 299 -0.56 -11.27 -24.82
C SER A 299 -0.33 -10.85 -23.37
N PRO A 300 0.61 -9.92 -23.10
CA PRO A 300 0.75 -9.33 -21.79
C PRO A 300 -0.17 -8.11 -21.66
N TRP A 301 -1.06 -8.11 -20.67
CA TRP A 301 -1.66 -6.86 -20.18
C TRP A 301 -0.79 -6.32 -19.04
N SER A 302 -0.58 -5.00 -18.94
CA SER A 302 0.17 -4.42 -17.83
C SER A 302 -0.33 -3.06 -17.38
N ALA A 303 -0.17 -2.77 -16.09
CA ALA A 303 -0.50 -1.48 -15.49
C ALA A 303 0.37 -1.24 -14.24
N VAL A 304 0.60 0.03 -13.91
CA VAL A 304 1.19 0.41 -12.62
C VAL A 304 0.09 0.66 -11.60
N LEU A 305 0.22 0.03 -10.44
CA LEU A 305 -0.72 0.02 -9.34
C LEU A 305 -0.15 0.79 -8.15
N GLY A 306 -0.96 1.65 -7.53
CA GLY A 306 -0.65 2.24 -6.23
C GLY A 306 -0.85 1.25 -5.07
N PRO A 307 -0.49 1.63 -3.82
CA PRO A 307 -0.62 0.78 -2.64
C PRO A 307 -2.05 0.32 -2.36
N ASP A 308 -3.07 1.10 -2.74
CA ASP A 308 -4.49 0.83 -2.47
C ASP A 308 -5.19 0.02 -3.57
N ALA A 309 -4.60 -0.08 -4.75
CA ALA A 309 -5.19 -0.85 -5.83
C ALA A 309 -5.22 -2.35 -5.43
N VAL A 310 -6.43 -2.89 -5.34
CA VAL A 310 -6.68 -4.33 -5.13
C VAL A 310 -7.00 -4.94 -6.50
N HIS A 311 -6.50 -6.16 -6.70
CA HIS A 311 -6.73 -7.05 -7.83
C HIS A 311 -8.03 -6.77 -8.62
N PRO A 312 -7.97 -6.44 -9.93
CA PRO A 312 -9.15 -6.55 -10.78
C PRO A 312 -9.29 -8.02 -11.19
N CYS A 313 -10.09 -8.81 -10.46
CA CYS A 313 -10.57 -10.09 -11.00
C CYS A 313 -11.47 -9.87 -12.23
N VAL A 314 -11.83 -8.63 -12.55
CA VAL A 314 -12.74 -8.28 -13.64
C VAL A 314 -12.36 -6.91 -14.20
N GLY A 315 -11.98 -6.86 -15.49
CA GLY A 315 -12.08 -5.66 -16.34
C GLY A 315 -11.06 -4.54 -16.10
N GLU A 316 -10.51 -4.04 -17.21
CA GLU A 316 -9.77 -2.78 -17.40
C GLU A 316 -9.37 -2.00 -16.13
N VAL A 317 -8.26 -2.38 -15.48
CA VAL A 317 -7.51 -1.36 -14.74
C VAL A 317 -6.84 -0.48 -15.78
N ARG A 318 -7.28 0.76 -15.85
CA ARG A 318 -6.60 1.74 -16.71
C ARG A 318 -5.30 2.13 -16.03
N PRO A 319 -4.19 2.30 -16.78
CA PRO A 319 -2.99 2.93 -16.25
C PRO A 319 -3.38 4.21 -15.51
N HIS A 320 -2.89 4.40 -14.29
CA HIS A 320 -3.20 5.62 -13.55
C HIS A 320 -2.72 6.82 -14.37
N GLY A 321 -3.62 7.77 -14.64
CA GLY A 321 -3.28 9.01 -15.34
C GLY A 321 -2.47 10.00 -14.49
N SER A 322 -2.17 9.64 -13.24
CA SER A 322 -1.49 10.44 -12.21
C SER A 322 -0.12 9.87 -11.87
N ALA A 323 0.75 10.71 -11.32
CA ALA A 323 2.02 10.24 -10.76
C ALA A 323 1.77 9.39 -9.51
N LEU A 324 2.56 8.32 -9.34
CA LEU A 324 2.49 7.42 -8.18
C LEU A 324 3.81 7.46 -7.40
N GLY A 325 3.76 7.17 -6.11
CA GLY A 325 4.94 7.00 -5.27
C GLY A 325 5.73 5.77 -5.70
N ALA A 326 6.99 5.95 -6.09
CA ALA A 326 7.81 4.88 -6.65
C ALA A 326 8.05 3.72 -5.68
N TRP A 327 8.06 4.02 -4.37
CA TRP A 327 8.32 3.07 -3.30
C TRP A 327 7.19 2.08 -3.05
N SER A 328 5.96 2.47 -3.35
CA SER A 328 4.78 1.63 -3.18
C SER A 328 4.09 1.23 -4.49
N ALA A 329 4.55 1.80 -5.61
CA ALA A 329 4.14 1.40 -6.94
C ALA A 329 4.50 -0.07 -7.24
N ARG A 330 3.57 -0.78 -7.87
CA ARG A 330 3.80 -2.13 -8.42
C ARG A 330 3.46 -2.14 -9.88
N VAL A 331 4.24 -2.85 -10.68
CA VAL A 331 3.87 -3.16 -12.05
C VAL A 331 3.15 -4.50 -12.06
N ALA A 332 1.86 -4.47 -12.37
CA ALA A 332 1.07 -5.65 -12.63
C ALA A 332 1.23 -6.06 -14.09
N VAL A 333 1.45 -7.34 -14.33
CA VAL A 333 1.56 -7.93 -15.67
C VAL A 333 0.78 -9.25 -15.69
N ARG A 334 -0.20 -9.37 -16.57
CA ARG A 334 -0.91 -10.62 -16.84
C ARG A 334 -0.27 -11.33 -18.01
N LEU A 335 0.22 -12.54 -17.80
CA LEU A 335 0.68 -13.43 -18.85
C LEU A 335 -0.40 -14.46 -19.17
N GLU A 336 -0.70 -14.66 -20.45
CA GLU A 336 -1.68 -15.65 -20.91
C GLU A 336 -1.00 -16.76 -21.68
N PHE A 337 -1.08 -18.00 -21.21
CA PHE A 337 -0.52 -19.17 -21.87
C PHE A 337 -1.64 -20.03 -22.43
N ALA A 338 -1.69 -20.20 -23.75
CA ALA A 338 -2.63 -21.13 -24.37
C ALA A 338 -2.24 -22.57 -24.02
N VAL A 339 -3.13 -23.30 -23.32
CA VAL A 339 -2.86 -24.66 -22.86
C VAL A 339 -4.06 -25.56 -23.19
N PRO A 340 -3.85 -26.71 -23.86
CA PRO A 340 -4.93 -27.60 -24.26
C PRO A 340 -5.85 -27.98 -23.10
N PRO A 341 -7.18 -28.01 -23.30
CA PRO A 341 -8.14 -28.33 -22.24
C PRO A 341 -7.98 -29.74 -21.65
N THR A 342 -7.34 -30.65 -22.40
CA THR A 342 -7.05 -32.02 -21.98
C THR A 342 -5.90 -32.15 -21.00
N GLU A 343 -5.08 -31.11 -20.84
CA GLU A 343 -3.95 -31.11 -19.92
C GLU A 343 -4.39 -30.64 -18.53
N SER A 344 -4.26 -31.55 -17.56
CA SER A 344 -4.62 -31.33 -16.15
C SER A 344 -3.40 -31.07 -15.26
N ALA A 345 -2.19 -31.27 -15.79
CA ALA A 345 -0.95 -30.98 -15.10
C ALA A 345 -0.11 -30.05 -15.98
N ILE A 346 0.35 -28.96 -15.40
CA ILE A 346 1.26 -28.00 -16.04
C ILE A 346 2.43 -27.75 -15.11
N THR A 347 3.59 -27.39 -15.65
CA THR A 347 4.71 -26.91 -14.84
C THR A 347 4.93 -25.44 -15.15
N LEU A 348 4.82 -24.59 -14.14
CA LEU A 348 5.24 -23.20 -14.24
C LEU A 348 6.73 -23.14 -13.95
N ASP A 349 7.51 -22.58 -14.88
CA ASP A 349 8.93 -22.31 -14.72
C ASP A 349 9.15 -20.80 -14.60
N TRP A 350 9.64 -20.37 -13.45
CA TRP A 350 9.84 -18.98 -13.08
C TRP A 350 11.34 -18.71 -12.90
N ARG A 351 11.95 -18.00 -13.85
CA ARG A 351 13.40 -17.72 -13.86
C ARG A 351 13.77 -16.27 -13.56
N LEU A 352 12.79 -15.45 -13.18
CA LEU A 352 13.02 -14.03 -12.91
C LEU A 352 13.62 -13.85 -11.50
N PHE A 353 14.93 -14.04 -11.39
CA PHE A 353 15.70 -13.87 -10.15
C PHE A 353 16.96 -13.02 -10.39
N ASN A 354 17.50 -12.44 -9.33
CA ASN A 354 18.80 -11.77 -9.28
C ASN A 354 19.27 -11.67 -7.81
N PRO A 355 20.42 -11.04 -7.50
CA PRO A 355 20.88 -10.92 -6.11
C PRO A 355 19.91 -10.20 -5.14
N ALA A 356 19.00 -9.36 -5.64
CA ALA A 356 17.99 -8.66 -4.84
C ALA A 356 16.65 -9.40 -4.77
N VAL A 357 16.36 -10.28 -5.73
CA VAL A 357 15.11 -11.06 -5.80
C VAL A 357 15.42 -12.54 -5.85
N LEU A 358 15.31 -13.18 -4.68
CA LEU A 358 15.62 -14.59 -4.47
C LEU A 358 14.38 -15.48 -4.50
N THR A 359 13.20 -14.89 -4.29
CA THR A 359 11.93 -15.60 -4.18
C THR A 359 10.80 -14.87 -4.93
N ALA A 360 9.81 -15.64 -5.38
CA ALA A 360 8.52 -15.11 -5.78
C ALA A 360 7.41 -15.95 -5.11
N ASP A 361 6.46 -15.26 -4.49
CA ASP A 361 5.33 -15.90 -3.83
C ASP A 361 4.20 -16.10 -4.85
N LEU A 362 3.62 -17.29 -4.88
CA LEU A 362 2.59 -17.69 -5.81
C LEU A 362 1.31 -18.05 -5.05
N LEU A 363 0.18 -17.53 -5.51
CA LEU A 363 -1.14 -17.98 -5.11
C LEU A 363 -1.74 -18.77 -6.27
N ILE A 364 -1.83 -20.08 -6.11
CA ILE A 364 -2.41 -20.98 -7.10
C ILE A 364 -3.89 -21.13 -6.78
N VAL A 365 -4.75 -20.73 -7.72
CA VAL A 365 -6.19 -20.81 -7.56
C VAL A 365 -6.73 -21.81 -8.59
N SER A 366 -7.25 -22.93 -8.08
CA SER A 366 -7.91 -23.95 -8.88
C SER A 366 -9.42 -23.90 -8.67
N ASP A 367 -10.17 -23.76 -9.75
CA ASP A 367 -11.62 -23.97 -9.72
C ASP A 367 -11.88 -25.43 -9.38
N ALA A 368 -12.52 -25.70 -8.24
CA ALA A 368 -12.59 -27.06 -7.73
C ALA A 368 -13.55 -27.95 -8.52
N THR A 369 -13.11 -29.20 -8.60
CA THR A 369 -13.89 -30.44 -8.68
C THR A 369 -15.25 -30.37 -8.00
N SER A 370 -16.23 -31.10 -8.54
CA SER A 370 -17.59 -31.52 -8.09
C SER A 370 -18.30 -30.93 -6.85
N SER A 371 -17.63 -30.33 -5.87
CA SER A 371 -18.17 -29.65 -4.68
C SER A 371 -18.32 -28.12 -4.83
N GLY A 372 -17.82 -27.50 -5.91
CA GLY A 372 -18.09 -26.09 -6.23
C GLY A 372 -17.35 -25.04 -5.39
N MET A 373 -16.33 -25.41 -4.63
CA MET A 373 -15.53 -24.50 -3.78
C MET A 373 -14.11 -24.33 -4.34
N ALA A 374 -13.77 -23.19 -4.95
CA ALA A 374 -12.40 -22.94 -5.43
C ALA A 374 -11.34 -23.13 -4.33
N GLU A 375 -10.30 -23.91 -4.62
CA GLU A 375 -9.18 -24.16 -3.71
C GLU A 375 -8.05 -23.17 -4.03
N ALA A 376 -7.47 -22.58 -2.99
CA ALA A 376 -6.34 -21.65 -3.11
C ALA A 376 -5.17 -22.17 -2.29
N MET A 377 -4.01 -22.31 -2.93
CA MET A 377 -2.77 -22.79 -2.31
C MET A 377 -1.66 -21.76 -2.48
N GLU A 378 -1.02 -21.41 -1.37
CA GLU A 378 0.20 -20.61 -1.39
C GLU A 378 1.40 -21.50 -1.71
N HIS A 379 2.29 -21.01 -2.57
CA HIS A 379 3.55 -21.65 -2.92
C HIS A 379 4.64 -20.60 -3.05
N GLN A 380 5.90 -20.98 -2.96
CA GLN A 380 7.02 -20.08 -3.18
C GLN A 380 8.02 -20.74 -4.14
N VAL A 381 8.38 -20.01 -5.19
CA VAL A 381 9.50 -20.38 -6.06
C VAL A 381 10.74 -19.59 -5.67
N THR A 382 11.90 -20.20 -5.87
CA THR A 382 13.19 -19.62 -5.46
C THR A 382 14.23 -19.81 -6.54
N THR A 383 15.35 -19.11 -6.45
CA THR A 383 16.49 -19.31 -7.37
C THR A 383 17.03 -20.75 -7.38
N TYR A 384 16.76 -21.56 -6.36
CA TYR A 384 17.20 -22.97 -6.27
C TYR A 384 16.10 -23.96 -6.65
N ASN A 385 14.84 -23.52 -6.66
CA ASN A 385 13.68 -24.29 -7.06
C ASN A 385 12.72 -23.37 -7.83
N SER A 386 13.02 -23.21 -9.12
CA SER A 386 12.35 -22.25 -10.02
C SER A 386 11.04 -22.78 -10.60
N THR A 387 10.75 -24.07 -10.41
CA THR A 387 9.63 -24.75 -11.06
C THR A 387 8.60 -25.23 -10.06
N VAL A 388 7.32 -25.08 -10.39
CA VAL A 388 6.22 -25.69 -9.64
C VAL A 388 5.33 -26.50 -10.57
N VAL A 389 5.04 -27.75 -10.18
CA VAL A 389 4.10 -28.61 -10.88
C VAL A 389 2.70 -28.36 -10.33
N LEU A 390 1.81 -27.89 -11.19
CA LEU A 390 0.45 -27.50 -10.85
C LEU A 390 -0.52 -28.54 -11.41
N LYS A 391 -1.30 -29.18 -10.54
CA LYS A 391 -2.42 -30.05 -10.93
C LYS A 391 -3.69 -29.22 -10.96
N MET A 392 -4.02 -28.70 -12.13
CA MET A 392 -5.15 -27.79 -12.34
C MET A 392 -6.02 -28.36 -13.48
N PRO A 393 -7.08 -29.13 -13.17
CA PRO A 393 -8.01 -29.56 -14.20
C PRO A 393 -8.64 -28.33 -14.88
N ALA A 394 -8.91 -28.43 -16.18
CA ALA A 394 -9.61 -27.37 -16.89
C ALA A 394 -10.98 -27.10 -16.24
N ALA A 395 -11.35 -25.83 -16.08
CA ALA A 395 -12.68 -25.46 -15.62
C ALA A 395 -13.73 -26.07 -16.56
N THR A 396 -14.59 -26.94 -16.04
CA THR A 396 -15.74 -27.47 -16.78
C THR A 396 -16.69 -26.33 -17.11
N SER A 397 -16.97 -26.11 -18.40
CA SER A 397 -18.03 -25.20 -18.82
C SER A 397 -19.33 -25.50 -18.08
N PRO A 398 -20.11 -24.49 -17.69
CA PRO A 398 -21.46 -24.74 -17.18
C PRO A 398 -22.24 -25.52 -18.24
N ARG A 399 -22.75 -26.70 -17.86
CA ARG A 399 -23.61 -27.52 -18.72
C ARG A 399 -24.73 -26.63 -19.28
N GLU A 400 -24.93 -26.69 -20.59
CA GLU A 400 -26.10 -26.10 -21.25
C GLU A 400 -27.38 -26.49 -20.48
N PRO A 401 -28.34 -25.58 -20.32
CA PRO A 401 -29.63 -25.95 -19.78
C PRO A 401 -30.25 -26.98 -20.70
N VAL A 402 -30.48 -28.18 -20.15
CA VAL A 402 -31.23 -29.25 -20.82
C VAL A 402 -32.55 -28.65 -21.31
N ALA A 403 -32.65 -28.47 -22.63
CA ALA A 403 -33.91 -28.11 -23.26
C ALA A 403 -34.92 -29.18 -22.90
N ARG A 404 -35.88 -28.85 -22.03
CA ARG A 404 -37.06 -29.69 -21.81
C ARG A 404 -37.80 -29.78 -23.13
N ALA A 405 -37.74 -30.96 -23.74
CA ALA A 405 -38.65 -31.35 -24.80
C ALA A 405 -40.09 -31.18 -24.29
N ILE A 406 -40.85 -30.28 -24.93
CA ILE A 406 -42.29 -30.30 -24.87
C ILE A 406 -42.73 -31.03 -26.13
N ALA A 407 -43.16 -32.28 -25.96
CA ALA A 407 -43.92 -33.02 -26.97
C ALA A 407 -45.43 -32.72 -26.77
N PRO A 408 -46.26 -32.87 -27.82
CA PRO A 408 -47.47 -32.08 -28.06
C PRO A 408 -48.61 -32.27 -27.06
#